data_AF-L8JYD7-F1
#
_entry.id   AF-L8JYD7-F1
#
_cell.length_a   1.000
_cell.length_b   1.000
_cell.length_c   1.000
_cell.angle_alpha   90.00
_cell.angle_beta   90.00
_cell.angle_gamma   90.00
#
_symmetry.space_group_name_H-M   'P 1'
#
loop_
_entity.id
_entity.type
_entity.pdbx_description
1 polymer ?
#
loop_
_entity_poly.entity_id
_entity_poly.type
_entity_poly.pdbx_seq_one_letter_code
_entity_poly.pdbx_strand_id
1 'polypeptide(L)' 'MALNRLERSWSPEEMTEVKAYYLDLISYRDISNQISSEFNIRHESPQVLIVKNGEVIYDNSHMGINYDDIKEATKS' A
#
# COMPACT_ATOMS: atom_id res chain seq x y z
N MET A 1 12.21 5.88 -4.92
CA MET A 1 11.63 7.25 -4.89
C MET A 1 10.27 7.28 -4.23
N ALA A 2 9.28 6.49 -4.67
CA ALA A 2 7.95 6.48 -4.04
C ALA A 2 7.99 6.08 -2.55
N LEU A 3 8.66 4.97 -2.21
CA LEU A 3 8.83 4.54 -0.82
C LEU A 3 9.45 5.63 0.06
N ASN A 4 10.63 6.14 -0.32
CA ASN A 4 11.31 7.20 0.45
C ASN A 4 10.45 8.47 0.64
N ARG A 5 9.57 8.81 -0.31
CA ARG A 5 8.64 9.95 -0.14
C ARG A 5 7.58 9.61 0.89
N LEU A 6 6.97 8.42 0.79
CA LEU A 6 5.96 7.95 1.73
C LEU A 6 6.53 7.85 3.15
N GLU A 7 7.71 7.27 3.32
CA GLU A 7 8.40 7.15 4.62
C GLU A 7 8.68 8.52 5.26
N ARG A 8 9.01 9.54 4.47
CA ARG A 8 9.24 10.90 4.98
C ARG A 8 7.96 11.59 5.43
N SER A 9 6.83 11.27 4.80
CA SER A 9 5.53 11.83 5.14
C SER A 9 4.79 11.02 6.21
N TRP A 10 5.25 9.81 6.51
CA TRP A 10 4.57 8.90 7.42
C TRP A 10 4.57 9.42 8.85
N SER A 11 3.37 9.61 9.43
CA SER A 11 3.19 9.92 10.85
C SER A 11 2.47 8.77 11.56
N PRO A 12 3.14 8.06 12.48
CA PRO A 12 2.50 7.01 13.29
C PRO A 12 1.31 7.51 14.12
N GLU A 13 1.35 8.78 14.54
CA GLU A 13 0.30 9.41 15.36
C GLU A 13 -1.00 9.60 14.58
N GLU A 14 -0.91 9.78 13.26
CA GLU A 14 -2.06 9.91 12.36
C GLU A 14 -2.55 8.57 11.79
N MET A 15 -1.73 7.51 11.85
CA MET A 15 -1.98 6.19 11.25
C MET A 15 -2.21 5.09 12.31
N THR A 16 -2.77 5.44 13.47
CA THR A 16 -2.87 4.55 14.64
C THR A 16 -3.73 3.31 14.44
N GLU A 17 -4.71 3.36 13.53
CA GLU A 17 -5.61 2.24 13.22
C GLU A 17 -5.08 1.35 12.08
N VAL A 18 -3.90 1.65 11.55
CA VAL A 18 -3.34 0.98 10.37
C VAL A 18 -2.04 0.29 10.73
N LYS A 19 -1.93 -0.99 10.40
CA LYS A 19 -0.68 -1.72 10.47
C LYS A 19 -0.02 -1.76 9.09
N ALA A 20 1.08 -1.02 8.95
CA ALA A 20 1.83 -0.98 7.71
C ALA A 20 2.73 -2.22 7.54
N TYR A 21 2.80 -2.73 6.31
CA TYR A 21 3.72 -3.78 5.89
C TYR A 21 4.45 -3.33 4.63
N TYR A 22 5.72 -3.68 4.52
CA TYR A 22 6.51 -3.47 3.32
C TYR A 22 6.88 -4.83 2.72
N LEU A 23 6.65 -4.99 1.42
CA LEU A 23 7.04 -6.17 0.67
C LEU A 23 8.14 -5.80 -0.32
N ASP A 24 9.33 -6.38 -0.13
CA ASP A 24 10.39 -6.30 -1.13
C ASP A 24 10.08 -7.26 -2.29
N LEU A 25 9.70 -6.69 -3.42
CA LEU A 25 9.35 -7.44 -4.63
C LEU A 25 10.50 -8.29 -5.19
N ILE A 26 11.75 -7.83 -5.04
CA ILE A 26 12.92 -8.54 -5.60
C ILE A 26 13.11 -9.86 -4.85
N SER A 27 12.95 -9.81 -3.53
CA SER A 27 13.12 -10.97 -2.65
C SER A 27 11.89 -11.88 -2.61
N TYR A 28 10.67 -11.34 -2.81
CA TYR A 28 9.41 -12.03 -2.55
C TYR A 28 8.40 -11.94 -3.71
N ARG A 29 8.88 -12.19 -4.93
CA ARG A 29 8.05 -12.08 -6.15
C ARG A 29 6.79 -12.95 -6.12
N ASP A 30 6.89 -14.17 -5.60
CA ASP A 30 5.75 -15.10 -5.54
C ASP A 30 4.65 -14.59 -4.61
N ILE A 31 5.02 -13.96 -3.49
CA ILE A 31 4.07 -13.33 -2.57
C ILE A 31 3.38 -12.14 -3.26
N SER A 32 4.13 -11.32 -3.99
CA SER A 32 3.55 -10.18 -4.72
C SER A 32 2.56 -10.64 -5.80
N ASN A 33 2.91 -11.68 -6.57
CA ASN A 33 2.01 -12.28 -7.55
C ASN A 33 0.75 -12.86 -6.89
N GLN A 34 0.90 -13.50 -5.73
CA GLN A 34 -0.22 -14.03 -4.96
C GLN A 34 -1.17 -12.92 -4.51
N ILE A 35 -0.65 -11.81 -3.97
CA ILE A 35 -1.46 -10.64 -3.58
C ILE A 35 -2.29 -10.13 -4.77
N SER A 36 -1.68 -9.97 -5.94
CA SER A 36 -2.41 -9.52 -7.13
C SER A 36 -3.50 -10.50 -7.57
N SER A 37 -3.24 -11.81 -7.49
CA SER A 37 -4.22 -12.85 -7.83
C SER A 37 -5.35 -12.94 -6.80
N GLU A 38 -5.03 -12.86 -5.50
CA GLU A 38 -5.98 -13.03 -4.40
C GLU A 38 -6.97 -11.87 -4.34
N PHE A 39 -6.49 -10.64 -4.52
CA PHE A 39 -7.33 -9.45 -4.53
C PHE A 39 -7.85 -9.07 -5.93
N ASN A 40 -7.49 -9.84 -6.96
CA ASN A 40 -7.86 -9.57 -8.36
C ASN A 40 -7.53 -8.13 -8.80
N ILE A 41 -6.34 -7.65 -8.42
CA ILE A 41 -5.84 -6.33 -8.78
C ILE A 41 -4.71 -6.45 -9.80
N ARG A 42 -4.49 -5.38 -10.56
CA ARG A 42 -3.35 -5.31 -11.47
C ARG A 42 -2.06 -5.11 -10.67
N HIS A 43 -1.07 -5.97 -10.92
CA HIS A 43 0.25 -5.84 -10.33
C HIS A 43 1.00 -4.62 -10.89
N GLU A 44 1.45 -3.73 -10.02
CA GLU A 44 2.27 -2.57 -10.35
C GLU A 44 3.47 -2.48 -9.38
N SER A 45 4.54 -1.77 -9.74
CA SER A 45 5.67 -1.55 -8.83
C SER A 45 6.34 -0.21 -9.11
N PRO A 46 6.42 0.71 -8.12
CA PRO A 46 5.90 0.58 -6.75
C PRO A 46 4.36 0.69 -6.68
N GLN A 47 3.74 0.00 -5.72
CA GLN A 47 2.28 -0.04 -5.50
C GLN A 47 1.97 -0.01 -3.99
N VAL A 48 0.84 0.57 -3.62
CA VAL A 48 0.31 0.59 -2.24
C VAL A 48 -1.11 0.06 -2.24
N LEU A 49 -1.45 -0.73 -1.23
CA LEU A 49 -2.79 -1.30 -1.03
C LEU A 49 -3.26 -1.01 0.38
N ILE A 50 -4.53 -0.65 0.54
CA ILE A 50 -5.20 -0.67 1.85
C ILE A 50 -6.19 -1.82 1.85
N VAL A 51 -5.98 -2.75 2.77
CA VAL A 51 -6.83 -3.92 2.95
C VAL A 51 -7.64 -3.75 4.22
N LYS A 52 -8.98 -3.80 4.08
CA LYS A 52 -9.92 -3.74 5.20
C LYS A 52 -10.92 -4.88 5.06
N ASN A 53 -11.13 -5.65 6.13
CA ASN A 53 -12.06 -6.79 6.15
C ASN A 53 -11.82 -7.83 5.03
N GLY A 54 -10.56 -8.03 4.63
CA GLY A 54 -10.19 -8.98 3.57
C GLY A 54 -10.35 -8.45 2.15
N GLU A 55 -10.70 -7.18 1.96
CA GLU A 55 -10.87 -6.56 0.65
C GLU A 55 -9.92 -5.37 0.46
N VAL A 56 -9.45 -5.17 -0.77
CA VAL A 56 -8.66 -3.97 -1.13
C VAL A 56 -9.63 -2.81 -1.35
N ILE A 57 -9.60 -1.82 -0.45
CA ILE A 57 -10.44 -0.63 -0.51
C ILE A 57 -9.75 0.56 -1.18
N TYR A 58 -8.43 0.49 -1.35
CA TYR A 58 -7.62 1.51 -2.02
C TYR A 58 -6.40 0.84 -2.66
N ASP A 59 -6.11 1.22 -3.91
CA ASP A 59 -4.93 0.81 -4.68
C ASP A 59 -4.40 2.02 -5.46
N ASN A 60 -3.08 2.24 -5.39
CA ASN A 60 -2.42 3.26 -6.20
C ASN A 60 -0.95 2.92 -6.45
N SER A 61 -0.35 3.50 -7.48
CA SER A 61 1.01 3.14 -7.90
C SER A 61 1.84 4.36 -8.32
N HIS A 62 3.16 4.15 -8.40
CA HIS A 62 4.12 5.13 -8.93
C HIS A 62 4.04 6.53 -8.30
N MET A 63 3.50 7.51 -9.04
CA MET A 63 3.38 8.90 -8.64
C MET A 63 2.03 9.20 -7.97
N GLY A 64 1.08 8.29 -8.06
CA GLY A 64 -0.19 8.40 -7.33
C GLY A 64 -0.07 7.99 -5.85
N ILE A 65 1.03 7.35 -5.45
CA ILE A 65 1.28 7.04 -4.03
C ILE A 65 1.50 8.37 -3.27
N ASN A 66 0.48 8.78 -2.53
CA ASN A 66 0.42 10.00 -1.75
C ASN A 66 -0.07 9.68 -0.32
N TYR A 67 0.61 10.24 0.68
CA TYR A 67 0.31 9.98 2.09
C TYR A 67 -1.07 10.50 2.53
N ASP A 68 -1.49 11.68 2.06
CA ASP A 68 -2.78 12.25 2.45
C ASP A 68 -3.95 11.45 1.88
N ASP A 69 -3.85 11.00 0.62
CA ASP A 69 -4.85 10.13 -0.01
C ASP A 69 -4.97 8.78 0.74
N ILE A 70 -3.82 8.19 1.12
CA ILE A 70 -3.77 6.95 1.90
C ILE A 70 -4.45 7.15 3.26
N LYS A 71 -4.13 8.25 3.96
CA LYS A 71 -4.71 8.60 5.27
C LYS A 71 -6.22 8.85 5.18
N GLU A 72 -6.69 9.42 4.08
CA GLU A 72 -8.12 9.61 3.85
C GLU A 72 -8.83 8.26 3.66
N ALA A 73 -8.24 7.36 2.86
CA ALA A 73 -8.79 6.03 2.62
C ALA A 73 -8.93 5.19 3.91
N THR A 74 -8.10 5.43 4.92
CA THR A 74 -8.11 4.66 6.18
C THR A 74 -9.16 5.13 7.19
N LYS A 75 -9.81 6.30 6.95
CA LYS A 75 -10.88 6.82 7.81
C LYS A 75 -12.28 6.28 7.47
N SER A 76 -12.39 5.56 6.35
CA SER A 76 -13.63 4.91 5.88
C SER A 76 -13.84 3.58 6.60
#